data_AF-A0A380MTS8-F1
#
_entry.id   AF-A0A380MTS8-F1
#
_cell.length_a   1.000
_cell.length_b   1.000
_cell.length_c   1.000
_cell.angle_alpha   90.00
_cell.angle_beta   90.00
_cell.angle_gamma   90.00
#
_symmetry.space_group_name_H-M   'P 1'
#
loop_
_entity.id
_entity.type
_entity.pdbx_description
1 polymer ?
#
loop_
_entity_poly.entity_id
_entity_poly.type
_entity_poly.pdbx_seq_one_letter_code
_entity_poly.pdbx_strand_id
1 'polypeptide(L)'
;MNEELDNLLCEKYPKIFALRHDENSCMSRGFECGEGWFDLIDTLCASIQSYIDQENEAGNPVKQVVARQVKEKLYTLRFYYNAKEVNDPFIDGMIYFAERISEKIPQE
;
A
#
# COMPACT_ATOMS: atom_id res chain seq x y z
N MET A 1 -8.14 8.81 6.31
CA MET A 1 -8.76 7.78 7.18
C MET A 1 -8.60 8.28 8.60
N ASN A 2 -9.34 7.76 9.59
CA ASN A 2 -9.11 8.19 10.97
C ASN A 2 -7.69 7.81 11.46
N GLU A 3 -7.21 8.50 12.49
CA GLU A 3 -5.83 8.33 12.99
C GLU A 3 -5.57 6.93 13.57
N GLU A 4 -6.56 6.30 14.19
CA GLU A 4 -6.44 4.98 14.78
C GLU A 4 -6.13 3.91 13.72
N LEU A 5 -6.91 3.90 12.63
CA LEU A 5 -6.72 2.98 11.52
C LEU A 5 -5.44 3.30 10.72
N ASP A 6 -5.08 4.58 10.57
CA ASP A 6 -3.81 5.01 9.95
C ASP A 6 -2.62 4.42 10.71
N ASN A 7 -2.59 4.60 12.03
CA ASN A 7 -1.55 4.06 12.89
C ASN A 7 -1.53 2.53 12.86
N LEU A 8 -2.70 1.88 12.90
CA LEU A 8 -2.79 0.43 12.85
C LEU A 8 -2.15 -0.16 11.58
N LEU A 9 -2.40 0.41 10.40
CA LEU A 9 -1.74 -0.02 9.16
C LEU A 9 -0.23 0.21 9.21
N CYS A 10 0.21 1.34 9.74
CA CYS A 10 1.62 1.70 9.81
C CYS A 10 2.40 0.80 10.78
N GLU A 11 1.79 0.44 11.91
CA GLU A 11 2.34 -0.49 12.90
C GLU A 11 2.36 -1.93 12.38
N LYS A 12 1.33 -2.35 11.64
CA LYS A 12 1.22 -3.70 11.08
C LYS A 12 2.18 -3.92 9.90
N TYR A 13 2.40 -2.90 9.07
CA TYR A 13 3.27 -2.98 7.88
C TYR A 13 4.39 -1.93 7.88
N PRO A 14 5.30 -1.96 8.88
CA PRO A 14 6.32 -0.91 9.04
C PRO A 14 7.32 -0.87 7.87
N LYS A 15 7.56 -2.00 7.19
CA LYS A 15 8.41 -2.06 6.00
C LYS A 15 7.78 -1.34 4.80
N ILE A 16 6.45 -1.45 4.64
CA ILE A 16 5.71 -0.81 3.54
C ILE A 16 5.54 0.68 3.82
N PHE A 17 5.21 1.06 5.05
CA PHE A 17 5.00 2.45 5.45
C PHE A 17 6.24 3.09 6.09
N ALA A 18 7.44 2.66 5.69
CA ALA A 18 8.71 3.14 6.25
C ALA A 18 8.90 4.67 6.14
N LEU A 19 8.17 5.33 5.23
CA LEU A 19 8.22 6.79 5.04
C LEU A 19 7.15 7.55 5.85
N ARG A 20 6.46 6.90 6.80
CA ARG A 20 5.39 7.54 7.60
C ARG A 20 5.88 8.76 8.38
N HIS A 21 7.14 8.78 8.79
CA HIS A 21 7.76 9.87 9.55
C HIS A 21 8.80 10.67 8.75
N ASP A 22 8.91 10.46 7.44
CA ASP A 22 9.79 11.25 6.58
C ASP A 22 9.09 12.54 6.15
N GLU A 23 9.56 13.68 6.67
CA GLU A 23 9.03 15.02 6.38
C GLU A 23 9.02 15.37 4.88
N ASN A 24 9.90 14.75 4.08
CA ASN A 24 9.97 14.98 2.63
C ASN A 24 9.03 14.04 1.84
N SER A 25 8.39 13.08 2.49
CA SER A 25 7.48 12.12 1.88
C SER A 25 6.03 12.59 1.97
N CYS A 26 5.22 12.29 0.95
CA CYS A 26 3.77 12.48 1.02
C CYS A 26 3.13 11.62 2.12
N MET A 27 3.77 10.53 2.55
CA MET A 27 3.29 9.68 3.64
C MET A 27 3.34 10.34 5.02
N SER A 28 4.12 11.41 5.22
CA SER A 28 4.11 12.16 6.49
C SER A 28 2.74 12.74 6.85
N ARG A 29 1.91 12.99 5.83
CA ARG A 29 0.56 13.53 5.96
C ARG A 29 -0.51 12.45 6.22
N GLY A 30 -0.11 11.17 6.28
CA GLY A 30 -1.02 10.03 6.49
C GLY A 30 -1.77 9.60 5.23
N PHE A 31 -2.82 8.79 5.42
CA PHE A 31 -3.67 8.30 4.33
C PHE A 31 -4.70 9.34 3.88
N GLU A 32 -4.58 9.82 2.64
CA GLU A 32 -5.49 10.78 2.00
C GLU A 32 -6.72 10.07 1.38
N CYS A 33 -7.37 9.16 2.10
CA CYS A 33 -8.53 8.39 1.65
C CYS A 33 -9.51 8.12 2.82
N GLY A 34 -10.79 7.86 2.57
CA GLY A 34 -11.77 7.47 3.61
C GLY A 34 -11.43 6.17 4.39
N GLU A 35 -12.16 5.90 5.47
CA GLU A 35 -11.96 4.68 6.28
C GLU A 35 -12.49 3.40 5.61
N GLY A 36 -13.47 3.52 4.69
CA GLY A 36 -13.96 2.40 3.88
C GLY A 36 -12.90 1.74 2.99
N TRP A 37 -11.73 2.36 2.84
CA TRP A 37 -10.58 1.78 2.13
C TRP A 37 -9.68 0.89 3.00
N PHE A 38 -9.88 0.88 4.32
CA PHE A 38 -8.98 0.21 5.27
C PHE A 38 -8.77 -1.27 4.93
N ASP A 39 -9.84 -2.04 4.79
CA ASP A 39 -9.76 -3.49 4.54
C ASP A 39 -9.06 -3.81 3.22
N LEU A 40 -9.29 -2.99 2.19
CA LEU A 40 -8.63 -3.13 0.89
C LEU A 40 -7.12 -2.87 1.01
N ILE A 41 -6.73 -1.80 1.72
CA ILE A 41 -5.32 -1.46 1.93
C ILE A 41 -4.64 -2.51 2.81
N ASP A 42 -5.29 -2.97 3.89
CA ASP A 42 -4.79 -4.03 4.77
C ASP A 42 -4.53 -5.32 3.99
N THR A 43 -5.51 -5.74 3.19
CA THR A 43 -5.41 -6.96 2.37
C THR A 43 -4.31 -6.84 1.31
N LEU A 44 -4.21 -5.69 0.64
CA LEU A 44 -3.15 -5.42 -0.33
C LEU A 44 -1.77 -5.49 0.32
N CYS A 45 -1.60 -4.85 1.48
CA CYS A 45 -0.32 -4.83 2.20
C CYS A 45 0.08 -6.21 2.70
N ALA A 46 -0.85 -6.99 3.25
CA ALA A 46 -0.62 -8.38 3.64
C ALA A 46 -0.16 -9.24 2.46
N SER A 47 -0.85 -9.10 1.32
CA SER A 47 -0.55 -9.86 0.10
C SER A 47 0.84 -9.53 -0.45
N ILE A 48 1.17 -8.24 -0.54
CA ILE A 48 2.49 -7.77 -0.99
C ILE A 48 3.59 -8.27 -0.06
N GLN A 49 3.44 -8.11 1.26
CA GLN A 49 4.46 -8.52 2.21
C GLN A 49 4.67 -10.03 2.19
N SER A 50 3.59 -10.81 2.17
CA SER A 50 3.65 -12.26 2.07
C SER A 50 4.34 -12.74 0.78
N TYR A 51 4.03 -12.10 -0.36
CA TYR A 51 4.68 -12.43 -1.63
C TYR A 51 6.19 -12.17 -1.58
N ILE A 52 6.59 -10.99 -1.11
CA ILE A 52 8.00 -10.61 -0.97
C ILE A 52 8.74 -11.59 -0.07
N ASP A 53 8.17 -11.94 1.09
CA ASP A 53 8.81 -12.84 2.04
C ASP A 53 8.95 -14.26 1.45
N GLN A 54 7.92 -14.78 0.77
CA GLN A 54 7.96 -16.10 0.12
C GLN A 54 8.98 -16.19 -1.01
N GLU A 55 9.03 -15.19 -1.90
CA GLU A 55 10.01 -15.19 -3.00
C GLU A 55 11.44 -15.09 -2.47
N ASN A 56 11.67 -14.24 -1.47
CA ASN A 56 12.98 -14.13 -0.83
C ASN A 56 13.41 -15.43 -0.14
N GLU A 57 12.49 -16.14 0.52
CA GLU A 57 12.73 -17.47 1.10
C GLU A 57 13.02 -18.53 0.03
N ALA A 58 12.37 -18.45 -1.13
CA ALA A 58 12.59 -19.32 -2.28
C ALA A 58 13.89 -19.03 -3.05
N GLY A 59 14.62 -17.96 -2.69
CA GLY A 59 15.87 -17.56 -3.34
C GLY A 59 15.66 -16.67 -4.58
N ASN A 60 14.46 -16.14 -4.78
CA ASN A 60 14.14 -15.16 -5.81
C ASN A 60 14.07 -13.76 -5.15
N PRO A 61 15.16 -12.98 -5.16
CA PRO A 61 15.18 -11.74 -4.40
C PRO A 61 14.21 -10.69 -4.96
N VAL A 62 13.18 -10.35 -4.20
CA VAL A 62 12.22 -9.28 -4.50
C VAL A 62 12.47 -8.11 -3.55
N LYS A 63 12.59 -6.90 -4.10
CA LYS A 63 12.81 -5.70 -3.28
C LYS A 63 11.55 -5.33 -2.48
N GLN A 64 11.78 -4.84 -1.27
CA GLN A 64 10.71 -4.33 -0.42
C GLN A 64 9.97 -3.18 -1.09
N VAL A 65 8.64 -3.28 -1.14
CA VAL A 65 7.76 -2.17 -1.52
C VAL A 65 7.74 -1.16 -0.38
N VAL A 66 7.92 0.12 -0.73
CA VAL A 66 7.77 1.25 0.17
C VAL A 66 6.75 2.22 -0.43
N ALA A 67 5.65 2.44 0.29
CA ALA A 67 4.59 3.36 -0.09
C ALA A 67 5.11 4.80 -0.08
N ARG A 68 4.83 5.52 -1.17
CA ARG A 68 5.17 6.94 -1.36
C ARG A 68 3.97 7.85 -1.13
N GLN A 69 2.78 7.38 -1.46
CA GLN A 69 1.52 8.07 -1.18
C GLN A 69 0.38 7.06 -1.33
N VAL A 70 -0.59 7.10 -0.41
CA VAL A 70 -1.85 6.36 -0.53
C VAL A 70 -2.99 7.36 -0.43
N LYS A 71 -3.81 7.43 -1.48
CA LYS A 71 -4.88 8.43 -1.55
C LYS A 71 -6.07 7.97 -2.36
N GLU A 72 -7.18 8.66 -2.16
CA GLU A 72 -8.30 8.59 -3.08
C GLU A 72 -8.12 9.59 -4.24
N LYS A 73 -8.45 9.16 -5.45
CA LYS A 73 -8.53 10.02 -6.64
C LYS A 73 -9.61 9.52 -7.58
N LEU A 74 -10.59 10.37 -7.88
CA LEU A 74 -11.72 10.05 -8.76
C LEU A 74 -12.45 8.76 -8.31
N TYR A 75 -12.78 8.66 -7.01
CA TYR A 75 -13.46 7.50 -6.41
C TYR A 75 -12.69 6.18 -6.49
N THR A 76 -11.38 6.25 -6.69
CA THR A 76 -10.51 5.07 -6.71
C THR A 76 -9.33 5.26 -5.79
N LEU A 77 -8.86 4.16 -5.22
CA LEU A 77 -7.60 4.12 -4.50
C LEU A 77 -6.44 4.33 -5.47
N ARG A 78 -5.43 5.09 -5.03
CA ARG A 78 -4.11 5.17 -5.66
C ARG A 78 -3.06 4.78 -4.65
N PHE A 79 -2.27 3.76 -5.00
CA PHE A 79 -1.17 3.27 -4.17
C PHE A 79 0.16 3.52 -4.88
N TYR A 80 0.80 4.65 -4.57
CA TYR A 80 2.05 5.03 -5.20
C TYR A 80 3.25 4.41 -4.51
N TYR A 81 4.15 3.84 -5.31
CA TYR A 81 5.42 3.27 -4.87
C TYR A 81 6.46 3.38 -6.01
N ASN A 82 7.73 3.05 -5.76
CA ASN A 82 8.76 3.09 -6.79
C ASN A 82 8.78 1.79 -7.64
N ALA A 83 7.85 1.68 -8.59
CA ALA A 83 7.73 0.51 -9.45
C ALA A 83 9.00 0.19 -10.24
N LYS A 84 9.76 1.21 -10.67
CA LYS A 84 11.05 1.00 -11.39
C LYS A 84 12.11 0.37 -10.50
N GLU A 85 12.11 0.70 -9.21
CA GLU A 85 13.08 0.18 -8.26
C GLU A 85 12.74 -1.25 -7.85
N VAL A 86 11.46 -1.52 -7.57
CA VAL A 86 10.96 -2.86 -7.22
C VAL A 86 11.04 -3.79 -8.43
N ASN A 87 10.59 -3.32 -9.60
CA ASN A 87 10.65 -4.01 -10.88
C ASN A 87 10.04 -5.43 -10.82
N ASP A 88 8.82 -5.53 -10.30
CA ASP A 88 8.10 -6.79 -10.12
C ASP A 88 6.67 -6.70 -10.72
N PRO A 89 6.40 -7.41 -11.83
CA PRO A 89 5.10 -7.36 -12.49
C PRO A 89 3.94 -7.94 -11.66
N PHE A 90 4.21 -8.84 -10.72
CA PHE A 90 3.18 -9.43 -9.89
C PHE A 90 2.68 -8.43 -8.85
N ILE A 91 3.61 -7.68 -8.24
CA ILE A 91 3.29 -6.54 -7.36
C ILE A 91 2.51 -5.45 -8.11
N ASP A 92 2.95 -5.09 -9.32
CA ASP A 92 2.21 -4.17 -10.19
C ASP A 92 0.78 -4.67 -10.44
N GLY A 93 0.61 -5.97 -10.70
CA GLY A 93 -0.69 -6.61 -10.90
C GLY A 93 -1.58 -6.55 -9.66
N MET A 94 -1.04 -6.82 -8.47
CA MET A 94 -1.78 -6.73 -7.20
C MET A 94 -2.28 -5.31 -6.94
N ILE A 95 -1.41 -4.31 -7.12
CA ILE A 95 -1.77 -2.90 -6.94
C ILE A 95 -2.81 -2.49 -7.97
N TYR A 96 -2.60 -2.80 -9.25
CA TYR A 96 -3.56 -2.52 -10.31
C TYR A 96 -4.93 -3.12 -10.01
N PHE A 97 -4.98 -4.39 -9.58
CA PHE A 97 -6.23 -5.05 -9.22
C PHE A 97 -6.92 -4.35 -8.05
N ALA A 98 -6.19 -4.01 -6.99
CA ALA A 98 -6.74 -3.28 -5.84
C ALA A 98 -7.32 -1.92 -6.26
N GLU A 99 -6.61 -1.15 -7.10
CA GLU A 99 -7.11 0.13 -7.61
C GLU A 99 -8.41 -0.04 -8.43
N ARG A 100 -8.57 -1.15 -9.17
CA ARG A 100 -9.78 -1.39 -9.98
C ARG A 100 -10.95 -1.91 -9.14
N ILE A 101 -10.69 -2.74 -8.14
CA ILE A 101 -11.72 -3.20 -7.20
C ILE A 101 -12.20 -2.05 -6.32
N SER A 102 -11.33 -1.07 -6.05
CA SER A 102 -11.70 0.11 -5.28
C SER A 102 -12.92 0.85 -5.85
N GLU A 103 -13.09 0.87 -7.18
CA GLU A 103 -14.28 1.42 -7.87
C GLU A 103 -15.61 0.79 -7.44
N LYS A 104 -15.57 -0.41 -6.85
CA LYS A 104 -16.75 -1.19 -6.45
C LYS A 104 -17.07 -1.08 -4.97
N ILE A 105 -16.20 -0.42 -4.19
CA ILE A 105 -16.41 -0.22 -2.75
C ILE A 105 -17.30 1.02 -2.57
N PRO A 106 -18.49 0.89 -1.95
CA PRO A 106 -19.33 2.03 -1.62
C PRO A 106 -18.56 3.01 -0.73
N GLN A 107 -18.57 4.28 -1.10
CA GLN A 107 -18.09 5.36 -0.25
C GLN A 107 -19.30 5.91 0.51
N GLU A 108 -19.27 5.88 1.84
CA GLU A 108 -20.30 6.49 2.70
C GLU A 108 -20.26 8.02 2.64
#